data_AF-A0A9D6WFD4-F1
#
_entry.id   AF-A0A9D6WFD4-F1
#
_cell.length_a   1.000
_cell.length_b   1.000
_cell.length_c   1.000
_cell.angle_alpha   90.00
_cell.angle_beta   90.00
_cell.angle_gamma   90.00
#
_symmetry.space_group_name_H-M   'P 1'
#
loop_
_entity.id
_entity.type
_entity.pdbx_description
1 polymer ?
#
loop_
_entity_poly.entity_id
_entity_poly.type
_entity_poly.pdbx_seq_one_letter_code
_entity_poly.pdbx_strand_id
1 'polypeptide(L)'
;MTDDAPPRGDAGVTEPALTVQTVRALATAASLQLAPGREAILLPVLRVWLADNAKLNALMQAEAYRDVLPITLFECGGNESGVR
;
A
#
# COMPACT_ATOMS: atom_id res chain seq x y z
N MET A 1 -32.71 -30.16 -1.18
CA MET A 1 -32.03 -29.02 -1.83
C MET A 1 -31.03 -28.51 -0.83
N THR A 2 -29.78 -28.92 -0.98
CA THR A 2 -28.70 -28.62 -0.04
C THR A 2 -27.91 -27.46 -0.65
N ASP A 3 -28.19 -26.25 -0.18
CA ASP A 3 -27.39 -25.07 -0.49
C ASP A 3 -26.24 -25.05 0.51
N ASP A 4 -25.23 -25.88 0.26
CA ASP A 4 -23.96 -25.88 1.00
C ASP A 4 -23.04 -24.88 0.29
N ALA A 5 -23.26 -23.59 0.57
CA ALA A 5 -22.29 -22.57 0.18
C ALA A 5 -21.01 -22.82 0.99
N PRO A 6 -19.85 -23.04 0.36
CA PRO A 6 -18.62 -23.26 1.10
C PRO A 6 -18.32 -22.03 1.97
N PRO A 7 -17.80 -22.20 3.20
CA PRO A 7 -17.37 -21.07 4.01
C PRO A 7 -16.37 -20.29 3.19
N ARG A 8 -16.72 -19.04 2.84
CA ARG A 8 -15.77 -18.09 2.27
C ARG A 8 -14.68 -17.95 3.31
N GLY A 9 -13.56 -18.64 3.08
CA GLY A 9 -12.42 -18.57 3.96
C GLY A 9 -12.10 -17.10 4.14
N ASP A 10 -12.16 -16.63 5.39
CA ASP A 10 -11.27 -15.58 5.84
C ASP A 10 -9.87 -16.12 5.57
N ALA A 11 -9.39 -15.98 4.34
CA ALA A 11 -7.98 -15.93 4.06
C ALA A 11 -7.54 -14.65 4.77
N GLY A 12 -7.33 -14.79 6.09
CA GLY A 12 -6.83 -13.75 6.95
C GLY A 12 -5.66 -13.18 6.20
N VAL A 13 -5.81 -11.94 5.73
CA VAL A 13 -4.74 -11.23 5.08
C VAL A 13 -3.70 -11.14 6.16
N THR A 14 -2.72 -12.04 6.12
CA THR A 14 -1.60 -12.03 7.04
C THR A 14 -0.87 -10.76 6.69
N GLU A 15 -1.15 -9.68 7.41
CA GLU A 15 -0.44 -8.42 7.22
C GLU A 15 1.04 -8.76 7.30
N PRO A 16 1.81 -8.57 6.22
CA PRO A 16 3.23 -8.82 6.28
C PRO A 16 3.77 -7.94 7.38
N ALA A 17 4.35 -8.55 8.42
CA ALA A 17 4.84 -7.83 9.57
C ALA A 17 5.89 -6.81 9.08
N LEU A 18 5.47 -5.54 8.96
CA LEU A 18 6.34 -4.52 8.42
C LEU A 18 7.49 -4.31 9.41
N THR A 19 8.72 -4.54 8.96
CA THR A 19 9.94 -4.36 9.76
C THR A 19 10.77 -3.19 9.23
N VAL A 20 11.70 -2.68 10.05
CA VAL A 20 12.70 -1.70 9.62
C VAL A 20 13.48 -2.18 8.38
N GLN A 21 13.78 -3.47 8.31
CA GLN A 21 14.47 -4.06 7.16
C GLN A 21 13.60 -4.02 5.89
N THR A 22 12.28 -4.21 6.03
CA THR A 22 11.33 -4.08 4.92
C THR A 22 11.28 -2.64 4.42
N VAL A 23 11.23 -1.66 5.33
CA VAL A 23 11.27 -0.23 4.98
C VAL A 23 12.56 0.14 4.25
N ARG A 24 13.70 -0.41 4.69
CA ARG A 24 14.99 -0.22 4.01
C ARG A 24 14.99 -0.81 2.60
N ALA A 25 14.45 -2.02 2.43
CA ALA A 25 14.35 -2.65 1.12
C ALA A 25 13.45 -1.85 0.16
N LEU A 26 12.30 -1.36 0.65
CA LEU A 26 11.40 -0.51 -0.12
C LEU A 26 12.04 0.82 -0.51
N ALA A 27 12.73 1.48 0.42
CA ALA A 27 13.46 2.71 0.13
C ALA A 27 14.54 2.48 -0.94
N THR A 28 15.26 1.35 -0.86
CA THR A 28 16.25 0.97 -1.88
C THR A 28 15.59 0.76 -3.24
N ALA A 29 14.48 0.02 -3.31
CA ALA A 29 13.73 -0.19 -4.55
C ALA A 29 13.20 1.11 -5.15
N ALA A 30 12.83 2.08 -4.31
CA ALA A 30 12.39 3.41 -4.72
C ALA A 30 13.56 4.39 -4.99
N SER A 31 14.82 3.95 -4.92
CA SER A 31 16.01 4.80 -5.02
C SER A 31 16.03 5.98 -4.03
N LEU A 32 15.37 5.84 -2.87
CA LEU A 32 15.34 6.82 -1.79
C LEU A 32 16.56 6.63 -0.89
N GLN A 33 17.40 7.66 -0.81
CA GLN A 33 18.51 7.70 0.15
C GLN A 33 18.00 8.10 1.53
N LEU A 34 17.76 7.11 2.39
CA LEU A 34 17.40 7.35 3.78
C LEU A 34 18.65 7.51 4.65
N ALA A 35 18.70 8.58 5.43
CA ALA A 35 19.70 8.72 6.48
C ALA A 35 19.49 7.61 7.54
N PRO A 36 20.57 7.16 8.22
CA PRO A 36 20.47 6.12 9.24
C PRO A 36 19.41 6.43 10.31
N GLY A 37 18.51 5.47 10.56
CA GLY A 37 17.47 5.59 11.59
C GLY A 37 16.16 6.21 11.10
N ARG A 38 16.11 6.75 9.88
CA ARG A 38 14.87 7.27 9.27
C ARG A 38 13.85 6.17 8.98
N GLU A 39 14.30 4.94 8.80
CA GLU A 39 13.43 3.79 8.58
C GLU A 39 12.51 3.54 9.78
N ALA A 40 13.00 3.73 11.00
CA ALA A 40 12.21 3.57 12.22
C ALA A 40 11.11 4.64 12.35
N ILE A 41 11.35 5.84 11.81
CA ILE A 41 10.38 6.94 11.78
C ILE A 41 9.31 6.68 10.71
N LEU A 42 9.70 6.15 9.55
CA LEU A 42 8.78 5.86 8.44
C LEU A 42 7.91 4.63 8.70
N LEU A 43 8.43 3.65 9.45
CA LEU A 43 7.77 2.39 9.73
C LEU A 43 6.31 2.52 10.23
N PRO A 44 5.98 3.32 11.27
CA PRO A 44 4.59 3.45 11.73
C PRO A 44 3.67 4.07 10.67
N VAL A 45 4.18 5.03 9.88
CA VAL A 45 3.40 5.67 8.81
C VAL A 45 3.08 4.68 7.70
N LEU A 46 4.08 3.90 7.27
CA LEU A 46 3.89 2.88 6.24
C LEU A 46 2.94 1.76 6.70
N ARG A 47 2.94 1.41 7.99
CA ARG A 47 1.98 0.44 8.54
C ARG A 47 0.54 0.93 8.40
N VAL A 48 0.27 2.17 8.80
CA VAL A 48 -1.08 2.77 8.68
C VAL A 48 -1.49 2.83 7.21
N TRP A 49 -0.61 3.33 6.34
CA TRP A 49 -0.89 3.44 4.92
C TRP A 49 -1.20 2.07 4.28
N LEU A 50 -0.40 1.03 4.56
CA LEU A 50 -0.66 -0.32 4.04
C LEU A 50 -1.98 -0.90 4.56
N ALA A 51 -2.29 -0.71 5.85
CA ALA A 51 -3.56 -1.16 6.41
C ALA A 51 -4.76 -0.49 5.73
N ASP A 52 -4.67 0.81 5.46
CA ASP A 52 -5.74 1.54 4.77
C ASP A 52 -5.85 1.15 3.29
N ASN A 53 -4.72 0.90 2.61
CA ASN A 53 -4.73 0.35 1.24
C ASN A 53 -5.34 -1.05 1.20
N ALA A 54 -5.07 -1.90 2.19
CA ALA A 54 -5.67 -3.23 2.26
C ALA A 54 -7.20 -3.16 2.42
N LYS A 55 -7.69 -2.26 3.30
CA LYS A 55 -9.14 -1.99 3.44
C LYS A 55 -9.74 -1.50 2.14
N LEU A 56 -9.09 -0.53 1.48
CA LEU A 56 -9.56 0.00 0.21
C LEU A 56 -9.59 -1.07 -0.87
N ASN A 57 -8.54 -1.88 -1.01
CA ASN A 57 -8.51 -3.00 -1.96
C ASN A 57 -9.63 -4.00 -1.71
N ALA A 58 -9.90 -4.34 -0.45
CA ALA A 58 -11.03 -5.21 -0.11
C ALA A 58 -12.38 -4.61 -0.50
N LEU A 59 -12.57 -3.30 -0.29
CA LEU A 59 -13.78 -2.60 -0.74
C LEU A 59 -13.90 -2.60 -2.27
N MET A 60 -12.82 -2.31 -2.98
CA MET A 60 -12.77 -2.25 -4.44
C MET A 60 -12.94 -3.62 -5.12
N GLN A 61 -12.69 -4.72 -4.39
CA GLN A 61 -12.98 -6.08 -4.86
C GLN A 61 -14.46 -6.46 -4.74
N ALA A 62 -15.30 -5.65 -4.08
CA ALA A 62 -16.73 -5.90 -4.04
C ALA A 62 -17.35 -5.74 -5.43
N GLU A 63 -18.40 -6.53 -5.70
CA GLU A 63 -19.05 -6.59 -7.02
C GLU A 63 -19.53 -5.22 -7.53
N ALA A 64 -19.88 -4.32 -6.62
CA ALA A 64 -20.27 -2.94 -6.93
C ALA A 64 -19.16 -2.08 -7.54
N TYR A 65 -17.89 -2.47 -7.42
CA TYR A 65 -16.74 -1.70 -7.89
C TYR A 65 -15.94 -2.41 -8.99
N ARG A 66 -16.47 -3.51 -9.54
CA ARG A 66 -15.81 -4.32 -10.57
C ARG A 66 -15.48 -3.51 -11.85
N ASP A 67 -16.28 -2.49 -12.15
CA ASP A 67 -16.11 -1.63 -13.33
C ASP A 67 -15.32 -0.34 -13.02
N VAL A 68 -14.88 -0.12 -11.77
CA VAL A 68 -14.10 1.05 -11.42
C VAL A 68 -12.64 0.82 -11.81
N LEU A 69 -12.25 1.45 -12.92
CA LEU A 69 -10.86 1.50 -13.38
C LEU A 69 -10.01 2.30 -12.38
N PRO A 70 -8.91 1.73 -11.84
CA PRO A 70 -8.01 2.48 -10.98
C PRO A 70 -7.33 3.59 -11.80
N ILE A 71 -7.71 4.84 -11.53
CA ILE A 71 -7.00 6.00 -12.06
C ILE A 71 -5.76 6.20 -11.20
N THR A 72 -4.59 5.90 -11.75
CA THR A 72 -3.32 6.28 -11.11
C THR A 72 -2.94 7.69 -11.56
N LEU A 73 -3.16 8.69 -10.69
CA LEU A 73 -2.66 10.05 -10.88
C LEU A 73 -1.24 10.13 -10.34
N PHE A 74 -0.25 10.16 -11.23
CA PHE A 74 1.11 10.59 -10.88
C PHE A 74 1.29 12.04 -11.34
N GLU A 75 1.05 13.00 -10.44
CA GLU A 75 1.54 14.36 -10.66
C GLU A 75 2.95 14.49 -10.10
N CYS A 76 3.95 14.33 -10.96
CA CYS A 76 5.29 14.87 -10.71
C CYS A 76 5.39 16.23 -11.40
N GLY A 77 4.90 17.28 -10.74
CA GLY A 77 5.19 18.67 -11.10
C GLY A 77 6.57 19.04 -10.54
N GLY A 78 7.55 19.18 -11.43
CA GLY A 78 8.93 19.52 -11.07
C GLY A 78 9.04 20.85 -10.34
N ASN A 79 10.08 20.97 -9.51
CA ASN A 79 10.53 22.24 -8.99
C ASN A 79 10.91 23.15 -10.18
N GLU A 80 10.01 24.02 -10.62
CA GLU A 80 10.38 25.24 -11.34
C GLU A 80 11.04 26.20 -10.34
N SER A 81 12.23 25.83 -9.87
CA SER A 81 13.14 26.73 -9.18
C SER A 81 14.15 27.27 -10.19
N GLY A 82 13.78 28.40 -10.78
CA GLY A 82 14.68 29.54 -10.95
C GLY A 82 15.75 29.52 -12.06
N VAL A 83 15.75 30.65 -12.78
CA VAL A 83 16.91 31.29 -13.43
C VAL A 83 17.36 30.69 -14.77
N ARG A 84 16.84 31.27 -15.86
CA ARG A 84 17.61 32.17 -16.74
C ARG A 84 16.68 33.02 -17.61
#